data_AF-A0A6P3XK77-F1
#
_entry.id   AF-A0A6P3XK77-F1
#
_cell.length_a   1.000
_cell.length_b   1.000
_cell.length_c   1.000
_cell.angle_alpha   90.00
_cell.angle_beta   90.00
_cell.angle_gamma   90.00
#
_symmetry.space_group_name_H-M   'P 1'
#
loop_
_entity.id
_entity.type
_entity.pdbx_description
1 polymer ?
#
loop_
_entity_poly.entity_id
_entity_poly.type
_entity_poly.pdbx_seq_one_letter_code
_entity_poly.pdbx_strand_id
1 'polypeptide(L)'
;MIVLIPFFLAANVSVNDTSEWTYGPEYSFNVNLTYVVKSDLAVPDLASIMQVISAMKCRPKELENSLLCRLQNSTMSVNKDNTSREIATEQMFEIRFSERGVESLLIEPPTYMEVVNFIRKVASQLSVGADMKRKIGMSQFMSRENTSMGDCATVYRITRELPETSEPLEVAENADFQLVVLPMADARPGTSLTIEKSRMGCINPPRYVDFSMGILKMKRFYSTIHVDGVDRFESFTEIDGKLRPPTESKISLKILTFTSQLRLSLDSIEPAQDPLPSVPYGEVIDLNTNNDVPINIID
;
A
#
# COMPACT_ATOMS: atom_id res chain seq x y z
N MET A 1 3.53 0.91 -25.71
CA MET A 1 3.99 1.44 -24.41
C MET A 1 2.76 1.78 -23.59
N ILE A 2 2.57 1.14 -22.44
CA ILE A 2 1.38 1.30 -21.59
C ILE A 2 1.83 1.70 -20.16
N VAL A 3 1.04 2.53 -19.48
CA VAL A 3 1.47 3.50 -18.45
C VAL A 3 0.34 3.66 -17.40
N LEU A 4 0.45 3.51 -16.07
CA LEU A 4 1.52 3.35 -15.06
C LEU A 4 0.95 2.54 -13.86
N ILE A 5 1.74 1.74 -13.12
CA ILE A 5 1.47 1.48 -11.67
C ILE A 5 2.79 1.29 -10.91
N PRO A 6 2.97 1.99 -9.76
CA PRO A 6 2.39 3.29 -9.38
C PRO A 6 2.85 4.44 -10.30
N PHE A 7 2.37 5.68 -10.08
CA PHE A 7 2.61 6.89 -10.94
C PHE A 7 4.06 7.21 -11.36
N PHE A 8 5.08 6.58 -10.78
CA PHE A 8 6.49 6.75 -11.16
C PHE A 8 7.12 5.49 -11.81
N LEU A 9 6.32 4.44 -12.05
CA LEU A 9 6.69 3.13 -12.58
C LEU A 9 5.81 2.75 -13.78
N ALA A 10 6.44 2.66 -14.95
CA ALA A 10 5.84 2.12 -16.16
C ALA A 10 6.23 0.66 -16.34
N ALA A 11 5.41 -0.10 -17.07
CA ALA A 11 5.71 -1.46 -17.47
C ALA A 11 5.80 -1.53 -19.00
N ASN A 12 6.97 -1.90 -19.51
CA ASN A 12 7.18 -2.17 -20.92
C ASN A 12 6.91 -3.66 -21.18
N VAL A 13 5.73 -3.98 -21.67
CA VAL A 13 5.30 -5.36 -21.97
C VAL A 13 5.77 -5.73 -23.39
N SER A 14 6.45 -6.87 -23.54
CA SER A 14 6.88 -7.39 -24.84
C SER A 14 5.74 -8.17 -25.51
N VAL A 15 4.87 -7.45 -26.21
CA VAL A 15 3.66 -8.02 -26.83
C VAL A 15 3.95 -8.52 -28.25
N ASN A 16 3.88 -9.84 -28.47
CA ASN A 16 3.98 -10.45 -29.80
C ASN A 16 2.67 -10.34 -30.60
N ASP A 17 1.51 -10.48 -29.96
CA ASP A 17 0.18 -10.28 -30.55
C ASP A 17 -0.60 -9.23 -29.78
N THR A 18 -0.87 -8.08 -30.41
CA THR A 18 -1.59 -6.96 -29.79
C THR A 18 -3.09 -7.19 -29.67
N SER A 19 -3.65 -8.22 -30.30
CA SER A 19 -5.09 -8.52 -30.26
C SER A 19 -5.54 -9.01 -28.89
N GLU A 20 -4.70 -9.74 -28.15
CA GLU A 20 -5.00 -10.18 -26.77
C GLU A 20 -5.12 -8.99 -25.81
N TRP A 21 -4.40 -7.89 -26.09
CA TRP A 21 -4.36 -6.69 -25.24
C TRP A 21 -5.46 -5.66 -25.58
N THR A 22 -6.54 -6.09 -26.25
CA THR A 22 -7.65 -5.22 -26.69
C THR A 22 -8.26 -4.37 -25.56
N TYR A 23 -8.27 -4.88 -24.32
CA TYR A 23 -8.80 -4.16 -23.15
C TYR A 23 -7.72 -3.60 -22.20
N GLY A 24 -6.47 -3.54 -22.67
CA GLY A 24 -5.32 -3.07 -21.88
C GLY A 24 -4.83 -4.08 -20.83
N PRO A 25 -3.88 -3.68 -19.98
CA PRO A 25 -3.29 -4.53 -18.97
C PRO A 25 -4.16 -4.62 -17.70
N GLU A 26 -4.04 -5.75 -17.02
CA GLU A 26 -4.47 -5.96 -15.65
C GLU A 26 -3.26 -6.37 -14.80
N TYR A 27 -3.05 -5.66 -13.70
CA TYR A 27 -1.96 -5.86 -12.77
C TYR A 27 -2.47 -6.62 -11.56
N SER A 28 -1.88 -7.78 -11.27
CA SER A 28 -2.18 -8.58 -10.07
C SER A 28 -1.19 -8.24 -8.96
N PHE A 29 -1.69 -7.97 -7.76
CA PHE A 29 -0.88 -7.73 -6.56
C PHE A 29 -1.27 -8.65 -5.41
N ASN A 30 -0.26 -9.14 -4.69
CA ASN A 30 -0.44 -9.83 -3.42
C ASN A 30 -0.35 -8.84 -2.25
N VAL A 31 -1.34 -8.87 -1.36
CA VAL A 31 -1.44 -8.02 -0.17
C VAL A 31 -1.36 -8.88 1.09
N ASN A 32 -0.48 -8.53 2.02
CA ASN A 32 -0.41 -9.15 3.34
C ASN A 32 -0.30 -8.09 4.43
N LEU A 33 -1.32 -8.00 5.29
CA LEU A 33 -1.37 -7.12 6.45
C LEU A 33 -1.36 -7.96 7.73
N THR A 34 -0.36 -7.77 8.58
CA THR A 34 -0.26 -8.44 9.87
C THR A 34 -0.26 -7.41 11.00
N TYR A 35 -1.13 -7.59 11.98
CA TYR A 35 -1.15 -6.87 13.25
C TYR A 35 -0.69 -7.79 14.38
N VAL A 36 0.20 -7.29 15.22
CA VAL A 36 0.72 -7.99 16.39
C VAL A 36 0.53 -7.09 17.62
N VAL A 37 -0.32 -7.53 18.55
CA VAL A 37 -0.56 -6.86 19.83
C VAL A 37 -0.02 -7.74 20.95
N LYS A 38 0.91 -7.21 21.74
CA LYS A 38 1.57 -7.92 22.85
C LYS A 38 1.43 -7.15 24.15
N SER A 39 1.31 -7.86 25.27
CA SER A 39 1.46 -7.27 26.60
C SER A 39 2.93 -6.98 26.88
N ASP A 40 3.25 -5.81 27.45
CA ASP A 40 4.62 -5.47 27.91
C ASP A 40 5.12 -6.39 29.06
N LEU A 41 4.22 -7.11 29.75
CA LEU A 41 4.58 -8.16 30.71
C LEU A 41 4.98 -9.44 29.96
N ALA A 42 6.13 -10.02 30.34
CA ALA A 42 6.75 -11.20 29.72
C ALA A 42 6.00 -12.52 29.97
N VAL A 43 4.75 -12.59 29.53
CA VAL A 43 3.94 -13.80 29.43
C VAL A 43 3.85 -14.17 27.95
N PRO A 44 4.48 -15.26 27.49
CA PRO A 44 4.59 -15.60 26.05
C PRO A 44 3.23 -15.70 25.32
N ASP A 45 2.19 -16.15 26.03
CA ASP A 45 0.92 -16.59 25.44
C ASP A 45 -0.12 -15.47 25.28
N LEU A 46 0.24 -14.20 25.52
CA LEU A 46 -0.68 -13.06 25.42
C LEU A 46 -0.46 -12.18 24.16
N ALA A 47 0.09 -12.77 23.09
CA ALA A 47 0.23 -12.15 21.78
C ALA A 47 -1.03 -12.38 20.93
N SER A 48 -1.82 -11.33 20.70
CA SER A 48 -2.89 -11.37 19.70
C SER A 48 -2.29 -11.05 18.34
N ILE A 49 -2.29 -12.03 17.44
CA ILE A 49 -1.88 -11.85 16.04
C ILE A 49 -3.13 -11.94 15.17
N MET A 50 -3.30 -10.96 14.31
CA MET A 50 -4.31 -10.92 13.26
C MET A 50 -3.59 -10.76 11.93
N GLN A 51 -3.97 -11.56 10.94
CA GLN A 51 -3.44 -11.44 9.58
C GLN A 51 -4.60 -11.31 8.59
N VAL A 52 -4.43 -10.46 7.58
CA VAL A 52 -5.30 -10.32 6.41
C VAL A 52 -4.45 -10.54 5.18
N ILE A 53 -4.81 -11.54 4.37
CA ILE A 53 -4.21 -11.81 3.07
C ILE A 53 -5.28 -11.56 2.01
N SER A 54 -4.93 -10.84 0.94
CA SER A 54 -5.85 -10.47 -0.15
C SER A 54 -5.09 -10.41 -1.46
N ALA A 55 -5.78 -10.70 -2.56
CA ALA A 55 -5.31 -10.30 -3.89
C ALA A 55 -5.97 -8.98 -4.29
N MET A 56 -5.25 -8.14 -5.03
CA MET A 56 -5.75 -6.89 -5.59
C MET A 56 -5.44 -6.87 -7.08
N LYS A 57 -6.48 -6.83 -7.92
CA LYS A 57 -6.33 -6.61 -9.37
C LYS A 57 -6.56 -5.14 -9.67
N CYS A 58 -5.74 -4.52 -10.51
CA CYS A 58 -5.85 -3.11 -10.89
C CYS A 58 -5.69 -2.93 -12.40
N ARG A 59 -6.43 -1.99 -12.99
CA ARG A 59 -6.39 -1.64 -14.41
C ARG A 59 -6.25 -0.12 -14.60
N PRO A 60 -5.43 0.37 -15.53
CA PRO A 60 -5.16 1.79 -15.68
C PRO A 60 -6.27 2.52 -16.45
N LYS A 61 -6.60 3.72 -15.97
CA LYS A 61 -7.42 4.72 -16.67
C LYS A 61 -6.49 5.82 -17.16
N GLU A 62 -5.81 5.59 -18.27
CA GLU A 62 -4.70 6.45 -18.75
C GLU A 62 -5.08 7.93 -18.85
N LEU A 63 -6.30 8.23 -19.33
CA LEU A 63 -6.81 9.60 -19.46
C LEU A 63 -7.05 10.33 -18.13
N GLU A 64 -7.19 9.59 -17.03
CA GLU A 64 -7.58 10.11 -15.71
C GLU A 64 -6.44 10.07 -14.69
N ASN A 65 -5.25 9.55 -15.06
CA ASN A 65 -4.15 9.25 -14.14
C ASN A 65 -4.62 8.46 -12.90
N SER A 66 -5.50 7.49 -13.11
CA SER A 66 -6.10 6.71 -12.04
C SER A 66 -6.10 5.21 -12.34
N LEU A 67 -6.27 4.41 -11.29
CA LEU A 67 -6.28 2.95 -11.35
C LEU A 67 -7.60 2.46 -10.80
N LEU A 68 -8.35 1.71 -11.60
CA LEU A 68 -9.51 0.99 -11.11
C LEU A 68 -9.06 -0.36 -10.55
N CYS A 69 -9.25 -0.55 -9.26
CA CYS A 69 -8.81 -1.73 -8.53
C CYS A 69 -9.99 -2.50 -7.92
N ARG A 70 -9.83 -3.81 -7.76
CA ARG A 70 -10.74 -4.71 -7.07
C ARG A 70 -9.94 -5.55 -6.07
N LEU A 71 -10.33 -5.50 -4.80
CA LEU A 71 -9.90 -6.49 -3.81
C LEU A 71 -10.67 -7.80 -4.05
N GLN A 72 -10.01 -8.94 -3.88
CA GLN A 72 -10.61 -10.26 -4.03
C GLN A 72 -9.88 -11.31 -3.18
N ASN A 73 -10.54 -12.45 -2.94
CA ASN A 73 -9.99 -13.60 -2.22
C ASN A 73 -9.46 -13.29 -0.81
N SER A 74 -10.00 -12.29 -0.12
CA SER A 74 -9.44 -11.89 1.18
C SER A 74 -9.83 -12.83 2.31
N THR A 75 -8.82 -13.27 3.04
CA THR A 75 -8.95 -14.10 4.24
C THR A 75 -8.41 -13.35 5.44
N MET A 76 -9.08 -13.50 6.58
CA MET A 76 -8.60 -13.02 7.88
C MET A 76 -8.42 -14.20 8.82
N SER A 77 -7.30 -14.23 9.53
CA SER A 77 -7.03 -15.18 10.61
C SER A 77 -6.71 -14.45 11.90
N VAL A 78 -7.11 -15.02 13.04
CA VAL A 78 -6.79 -14.53 14.38
C VAL A 78 -6.29 -15.70 15.22
N ASN A 79 -5.02 -15.64 15.65
CA ASN A 79 -4.35 -16.75 16.33
C ASN A 79 -4.96 -17.13 17.70
N LYS A 80 -5.89 -16.34 18.22
CA LYS A 80 -6.54 -16.61 19.50
C LYS A 80 -7.58 -17.73 19.40
N ASP A 81 -8.17 -17.92 18.22
CA ASP A 81 -9.31 -18.82 18.00
C ASP A 81 -9.02 -19.92 16.95
N ASN A 82 -7.85 -19.87 16.28
CA ASN A 82 -7.47 -20.76 15.15
C ASN A 82 -8.47 -20.80 13.97
N THR A 83 -9.45 -19.88 13.94
CA THR A 83 -10.39 -19.72 12.84
C THR A 83 -9.83 -18.77 11.79
N SER A 84 -9.63 -19.26 10.57
CA SER A 84 -9.67 -18.40 9.39
C SER A 84 -11.13 -18.12 9.03
N ARG A 85 -11.41 -16.90 8.58
CA ARG A 85 -12.70 -16.49 8.05
C ARG A 85 -12.48 -15.76 6.72
N GLU A 86 -13.19 -16.18 5.69
CA GLU A 86 -13.34 -15.39 4.47
C GLU A 86 -14.11 -14.11 4.80
N ILE A 87 -13.56 -12.96 4.40
CA ILE A 87 -14.27 -11.68 4.56
C ILE A 87 -14.70 -11.22 3.19
N ALA A 88 -16.01 -11.02 3.03
CA ALA A 88 -16.60 -10.31 1.91
C ALA A 88 -16.00 -8.89 1.83
N THR A 89 -14.98 -8.78 0.99
CA THR A 89 -14.13 -7.61 0.75
C THR A 89 -13.98 -7.37 -0.74
N GLU A 90 -14.78 -8.07 -1.55
CA GLU A 90 -14.92 -7.77 -2.98
C GLU A 90 -15.47 -6.36 -3.12
N GLN A 91 -14.54 -5.42 -3.28
CA GLN A 91 -14.78 -4.00 -3.29
C GLN A 91 -14.01 -3.44 -4.47
N MET A 92 -14.73 -2.80 -5.38
CA MET A 92 -14.14 -1.97 -6.43
C MET A 92 -13.86 -0.58 -5.86
N PHE A 93 -12.73 0.00 -6.26
CA PHE A 93 -12.31 1.33 -5.88
C PHE A 93 -11.34 1.92 -6.92
N GLU A 94 -11.40 3.23 -7.12
CA GLU A 94 -10.44 3.95 -7.95
C GLU A 94 -9.36 4.58 -7.07
N ILE A 95 -8.09 4.48 -7.48
CA ILE A 95 -6.97 5.20 -6.89
C ILE A 95 -6.57 6.32 -7.84
N ARG A 96 -6.67 7.58 -7.42
CA ARG A 96 -6.29 8.76 -8.23
C ARG A 96 -4.91 9.25 -7.86
N PHE A 97 -4.10 9.61 -8.87
CA PHE A 97 -2.72 10.03 -8.68
C PHE A 97 -2.50 11.49 -9.07
N SER A 98 -1.65 12.14 -8.28
CA SER A 98 -1.04 13.44 -8.55
C SER A 98 0.46 13.27 -8.78
N GLU A 99 1.17 14.36 -9.06
CA GLU A 99 2.64 14.37 -9.19
C GLU A 99 3.40 13.84 -7.95
N ARG A 100 2.72 13.72 -6.79
CA ARG A 100 3.31 13.25 -5.53
C ARG A 100 2.99 11.78 -5.21
N GLY A 101 2.19 11.10 -6.03
CA GLY A 101 1.61 9.79 -5.74
C GLY A 101 0.10 9.88 -5.52
N VAL A 102 -0.47 8.95 -4.74
CA VAL A 102 -1.93 8.87 -4.53
C VAL A 102 -2.44 10.15 -3.87
N GLU A 103 -3.49 10.72 -4.47
CA GLU A 103 -4.17 11.94 -4.04
C GLU A 103 -5.50 11.64 -3.33
N SER A 104 -6.29 10.72 -3.89
CA SER A 104 -7.61 10.36 -3.36
C SER A 104 -8.04 8.96 -3.81
N LEU A 105 -9.07 8.45 -3.15
CA LEU A 105 -9.76 7.22 -3.48
C LEU A 105 -11.19 7.51 -3.88
N LEU A 106 -11.75 6.70 -4.78
CA LEU A 106 -13.19 6.64 -5.06
C LEU A 106 -13.66 5.24 -4.64
N ILE A 107 -14.57 5.12 -3.68
CA ILE A 107 -15.07 3.80 -3.23
C ILE A 107 -16.59 3.77 -3.41
N GLU A 108 -17.10 2.68 -3.98
CA GLU A 108 -18.54 2.47 -4.19
C GLU A 108 -19.21 2.03 -2.86
N PRO A 109 -20.10 2.84 -2.27
CA PRO A 109 -20.81 2.49 -1.04
C PRO A 109 -21.98 1.52 -1.32
N PRO A 110 -22.45 0.76 -0.30
CA PRO A 110 -22.02 0.80 1.10
C PRO A 110 -20.78 -0.07 1.38
N THR A 111 -19.75 0.53 1.98
CA THR A 111 -18.52 -0.14 2.40
C THR A 111 -18.29 0.04 3.90
N TYR A 112 -17.93 -1.04 4.60
CA TYR A 112 -17.53 -0.95 6.01
C TYR A 112 -16.24 -0.13 6.18
N MET A 113 -16.17 0.70 7.23
CA MET A 113 -15.04 1.61 7.45
C MET A 113 -13.70 0.87 7.65
N GLU A 114 -13.74 -0.36 8.16
CA GLU A 114 -12.59 -1.25 8.29
C GLU A 114 -12.02 -1.61 6.90
N VAL A 115 -12.87 -1.84 5.91
CA VAL A 115 -12.49 -2.11 4.51
C VAL A 115 -11.98 -0.83 3.85
N VAL A 116 -12.63 0.32 4.09
CA VAL A 116 -12.12 1.64 3.63
C VAL A 116 -10.72 1.91 4.19
N ASN A 117 -10.47 1.63 5.47
CA ASN A 117 -9.16 1.84 6.10
C ASN A 117 -8.10 0.85 5.60
N PHE A 118 -8.51 -0.39 5.30
CA PHE A 118 -7.64 -1.36 4.61
C PHE A 118 -7.24 -0.84 3.22
N ILE A 119 -8.20 -0.40 2.41
CA ILE A 119 -7.96 0.17 1.07
C ILE A 119 -7.04 1.40 1.15
N ARG A 120 -7.27 2.33 2.09
CA ARG A 120 -6.37 3.48 2.35
C ARG A 120 -4.92 3.05 2.59
N LYS A 121 -4.70 2.00 3.37
CA LYS A 121 -3.36 1.47 3.70
C LYS A 121 -2.70 0.80 2.50
N VAL A 122 -3.45 0.03 1.72
CA VAL A 122 -2.99 -0.61 0.48
C VAL A 122 -2.62 0.44 -0.57
N ALA A 123 -3.51 1.39 -0.86
CA ALA A 123 -3.23 2.50 -1.78
C ALA A 123 -2.05 3.36 -1.31
N SER A 124 -1.85 3.54 0.00
CA SER A 124 -0.66 4.23 0.54
C SER A 124 0.67 3.53 0.20
N GLN A 125 0.69 2.22 -0.10
CA GLN A 125 1.90 1.52 -0.59
C GLN A 125 2.26 1.94 -2.02
N LEU A 126 1.25 2.31 -2.83
CA LEU A 126 1.42 2.81 -4.19
C LEU A 126 1.75 4.32 -4.25
N SER A 127 1.86 5.00 -3.09
CA SER A 127 2.20 6.42 -3.01
C SER A 127 3.64 6.65 -2.57
N VAL A 128 4.37 7.55 -3.23
CA VAL A 128 5.69 7.99 -2.76
C VAL A 128 5.57 9.14 -1.75
N GLY A 129 4.62 10.05 -1.94
CA GLY A 129 4.42 11.23 -1.08
C GLY A 129 5.23 12.47 -1.47
N ALA A 130 5.97 12.42 -2.57
CA ALA A 130 6.86 13.48 -3.02
C ALA A 130 6.93 13.54 -4.56
N ASP A 131 7.18 14.73 -5.10
CA ASP A 131 7.44 14.93 -6.54
C ASP A 131 8.79 14.31 -6.92
N MET A 132 8.74 13.09 -7.44
CA MET A 132 9.93 12.34 -7.80
C MET A 132 10.65 12.89 -9.03
N LYS A 133 9.97 13.63 -9.93
CA LYS A 133 10.64 14.28 -11.08
C LYS A 133 11.72 15.26 -10.60
N ARG A 134 11.49 15.95 -9.48
CA ARG A 134 12.44 16.88 -8.86
C ARG A 134 13.35 16.26 -7.80
N LYS A 135 13.01 15.08 -7.28
CA LYS A 135 13.65 14.50 -6.08
C LYS A 135 14.41 13.20 -6.29
N ILE A 136 14.14 12.45 -7.36
CA ILE A 136 14.78 11.14 -7.62
C ILE A 136 16.31 11.20 -7.64
N GLY A 137 16.89 12.33 -8.07
CA GLY A 137 18.34 12.54 -8.14
C GLY A 137 19.02 12.84 -6.80
N MET A 138 18.26 12.98 -5.71
CA MET A 138 18.78 13.22 -4.37
C MET A 138 18.89 11.90 -3.62
N SER A 139 20.06 11.58 -3.05
CA SER A 139 20.25 10.39 -2.19
C SER A 139 19.46 10.49 -0.88
N GLN A 140 19.22 11.70 -0.38
CA GLN A 140 18.39 11.95 0.80
C GLN A 140 17.68 13.31 0.70
N PHE A 141 16.42 13.38 1.15
CA PHE A 141 15.70 14.65 1.32
C PHE A 141 14.61 14.54 2.41
N MET A 142 13.95 15.65 2.70
CA MET A 142 12.78 15.70 3.57
C MET A 142 11.59 16.34 2.84
N SER A 143 10.39 15.84 3.08
CA SER A 143 9.11 16.41 2.61
C SER A 143 8.02 16.14 3.64
N ARG A 144 6.86 16.79 3.49
CA ARG A 144 5.63 16.36 4.15
C ARG A 144 4.82 15.46 3.21
N GLU A 145 4.13 14.48 3.79
CA GLU A 145 3.37 13.43 3.10
C GLU A 145 2.06 13.19 3.86
N ASN A 146 0.91 13.23 3.18
CA ASN A 146 -0.36 12.80 3.77
C ASN A 146 -0.41 11.27 3.77
N THR A 147 -0.78 10.67 4.89
CA THR A 147 -0.79 9.22 5.10
C THR A 147 -2.01 8.79 5.88
N SER A 148 -2.24 7.47 5.98
CA SER A 148 -3.21 6.91 6.93
C SER A 148 -2.93 7.27 8.40
N MET A 149 -1.73 7.75 8.76
CA MET A 149 -1.40 8.29 10.08
C MET A 149 -1.35 9.83 10.12
N GLY A 150 -2.02 10.51 9.19
CA GLY A 150 -2.07 11.96 9.07
C GLY A 150 -0.92 12.55 8.24
N ASP A 151 -0.78 13.87 8.32
CA ASP A 151 0.29 14.61 7.63
C ASP A 151 1.60 14.45 8.40
N CYS A 152 2.53 13.66 7.87
CA CYS A 152 3.81 13.35 8.51
C CYS A 152 4.98 14.14 7.89
N ALA A 153 5.96 14.50 8.72
CA ALA A 153 7.28 14.87 8.23
C ALA A 153 8.06 13.59 7.89
N THR A 154 8.41 13.42 6.62
CA THR A 154 9.04 12.21 6.09
C THR A 154 10.48 12.50 5.66
N VAL A 155 11.42 11.72 6.19
CA VAL A 155 12.79 11.62 5.69
C VAL A 155 12.83 10.52 4.63
N TYR A 156 13.28 10.87 3.44
CA TYR A 156 13.45 9.98 2.30
C TYR A 156 14.92 9.64 2.13
N ARG A 157 15.23 8.37 1.88
CA ARG A 157 16.53 7.92 1.35
C ARG A 157 16.31 7.17 0.06
N ILE A 158 17.13 7.45 -0.93
CA ILE A 158 17.09 6.82 -2.25
C ILE A 158 18.43 6.14 -2.49
N THR A 159 18.38 4.82 -2.58
CA THR A 159 19.49 3.98 -3.01
C THR A 159 19.23 3.52 -4.43
N ARG A 160 20.26 3.56 -5.28
CA ARG A 160 20.23 3.04 -6.65
C ARG A 160 21.41 2.11 -6.80
N GLU A 161 21.17 0.92 -7.34
CA GLU A 161 22.23 -0.06 -7.58
C GLU A 161 22.24 -0.38 -9.07
N LEU A 162 23.42 -0.28 -9.69
CA LEU A 162 23.59 -0.65 -11.09
C LEU A 162 23.70 -2.18 -11.18
N PRO A 163 23.26 -2.80 -12.27
CA PRO A 163 23.52 -4.22 -12.51
C PRO A 163 25.04 -4.49 -12.48
N GLU A 164 25.43 -5.62 -11.90
CA GLU A 164 26.85 -5.98 -11.70
C GLU A 164 27.61 -6.18 -13.02
N THR A 165 26.91 -6.57 -14.08
CA THR A 165 27.44 -6.76 -15.43
C THR A 165 27.16 -5.56 -16.34
N SER A 166 28.14 -5.26 -17.21
CA SER A 166 28.02 -4.26 -18.28
C SER A 166 27.45 -4.79 -19.58
N GLU A 167 27.30 -6.12 -19.69
CA GLU A 167 26.45 -6.77 -20.70
C GLU A 167 25.05 -6.13 -20.60
N PRO A 168 24.31 -5.97 -21.72
CA PRO A 168 22.88 -5.82 -21.62
C PRO A 168 22.36 -6.99 -20.80
N LEU A 169 21.54 -6.72 -19.77
CA LEU A 169 20.63 -7.76 -19.31
C LEU A 169 19.80 -8.14 -20.54
N GLU A 170 20.07 -9.32 -21.09
CA GLU A 170 19.05 -10.07 -21.80
C GLU A 170 17.83 -9.98 -20.90
N VAL A 171 16.76 -9.32 -21.39
CA VAL A 171 15.45 -9.36 -20.73
C VAL A 171 15.22 -10.84 -20.55
N ALA A 172 15.28 -11.32 -19.29
CA ALA A 172 15.47 -12.74 -19.01
C ALA A 172 14.44 -13.50 -19.86
N GLU A 173 14.85 -14.51 -20.63
CA GLU A 173 14.10 -14.97 -21.83
C GLU A 173 12.64 -15.43 -21.56
N ASN A 174 12.21 -15.42 -20.30
CA ASN A 174 10.88 -15.75 -19.79
C ASN A 174 10.16 -14.58 -19.05
N ALA A 175 10.64 -13.32 -19.14
CA ALA A 175 10.04 -12.17 -18.47
C ALA A 175 9.08 -11.41 -19.40
N ASP A 176 7.77 -11.54 -19.15
CA ASP A 176 6.72 -10.98 -20.02
C ASP A 176 6.68 -9.44 -20.06
N PHE A 177 7.30 -8.79 -19.08
CA PHE A 177 7.36 -7.33 -18.96
C PHE A 177 8.64 -6.84 -18.28
N GLN A 178 8.97 -5.56 -18.51
CA GLN A 178 10.05 -4.85 -17.82
C GLN A 178 9.54 -3.59 -17.10
N LEU A 179 9.84 -3.45 -15.82
CA LEU A 179 9.55 -2.28 -15.00
C LEU A 179 10.57 -1.17 -15.21
N VAL A 180 10.08 0.04 -15.49
CA VAL A 180 10.88 1.24 -15.74
C VAL A 180 10.45 2.36 -14.79
N VAL A 181 11.38 2.85 -13.98
CA VAL A 181 11.17 4.05 -13.15
C VAL A 181 11.16 5.28 -14.06
N LEU A 182 10.01 5.95 -14.26
CA LEU A 182 9.88 7.05 -15.21
C LEU A 182 10.83 8.24 -14.96
N PRO A 183 11.06 8.72 -13.72
CA PRO A 183 12.08 9.74 -13.44
C PRO A 183 13.53 9.29 -13.68
N MET A 184 13.73 8.03 -14.10
CA MET A 184 14.99 7.37 -14.42
C MET A 184 14.86 6.56 -15.72
N ALA A 185 14.05 7.01 -16.70
CA ALA A 185 13.85 6.28 -17.95
C ALA A 185 15.15 6.03 -18.74
N ASP A 186 16.15 6.90 -18.59
CA ASP A 186 17.50 6.76 -19.17
C ASP A 186 18.45 5.87 -18.34
N ALA A 187 17.99 5.27 -17.24
CA ALA A 187 18.80 4.35 -16.45
C ALA A 187 19.04 3.04 -17.21
N ARG A 188 20.12 2.33 -16.84
CA ARG A 188 20.40 1.02 -17.45
C ARG A 188 19.29 0.03 -17.07
N PRO A 189 18.83 -0.84 -18.00
CA PRO A 189 18.01 -2.01 -17.67
C PRO A 189 18.53 -2.75 -16.42
N GLY A 190 17.65 -3.17 -15.52
CA GLY A 190 18.04 -3.78 -14.24
C GLY A 190 18.77 -2.86 -13.24
N THR A 191 18.68 -1.53 -13.39
CA THR A 191 19.06 -0.61 -12.31
C THR A 191 18.01 -0.70 -11.21
N SER A 192 18.39 -1.23 -10.04
CA SER A 192 17.50 -1.30 -8.89
C SER A 192 17.29 0.08 -8.25
N LEU A 193 16.12 0.29 -7.68
CA LEU A 193 15.75 1.47 -6.91
C LEU A 193 15.14 1.05 -5.59
N THR A 194 15.69 1.56 -4.49
CA THR A 194 15.09 1.45 -3.16
C THR A 194 14.82 2.84 -2.59
N ILE A 195 13.56 3.10 -2.22
CA ILE A 195 13.11 4.32 -1.54
C ILE A 195 12.73 3.95 -0.10
N GLU A 196 13.55 4.35 0.87
CA GLU A 196 13.20 4.27 2.29
C GLU A 196 12.49 5.56 2.73
N LYS A 197 11.39 5.43 3.49
CA LYS A 197 10.62 6.54 4.06
C LYS A 197 10.53 6.36 5.58
N SER A 198 11.05 7.31 6.35
CA SER A 198 10.99 7.34 7.81
C SER A 198 10.19 8.55 8.28
N ARG A 199 9.08 8.31 8.98
CA ARG A 199 8.05 9.31 9.28
C ARG A 199 8.03 9.69 10.75
N MET A 200 7.89 10.99 11.02
CA MET A 200 7.88 11.57 12.35
C MET A 200 6.95 12.80 12.41
N GLY A 201 6.55 13.20 13.62
CA GLY A 201 5.81 14.45 13.84
C GLY A 201 4.49 14.55 13.06
N CYS A 202 3.76 13.44 12.94
CA CYS A 202 2.50 13.40 12.19
C CYS A 202 1.42 14.25 12.88
N ILE A 203 0.76 15.09 12.09
CA ILE A 203 -0.32 15.98 12.49
C ILE A 203 -1.65 15.28 12.20
N ASN A 204 -2.57 15.35 13.17
CA ASN A 204 -3.88 14.68 13.14
C ASN A 204 -3.81 13.17 12.79
N PRO A 205 -2.99 12.37 13.52
CA PRO A 205 -3.04 10.92 13.40
C PRO A 205 -4.39 10.38 13.90
N PRO A 206 -4.88 9.25 13.36
CA PRO A 206 -6.10 8.61 13.84
C PRO A 206 -5.97 8.24 15.31
N ARG A 207 -7.01 8.55 16.09
CA ARG A 207 -7.02 8.24 17.53
C ARG A 207 -7.05 6.74 17.80
N TYR A 208 -7.75 5.97 16.97
CA TYR A 208 -7.93 4.52 17.10
C TYR A 208 -7.31 3.79 15.90
N VAL A 209 -6.83 2.58 16.11
CA VAL A 209 -6.43 1.66 15.03
C VAL A 209 -7.58 0.70 14.75
N ASP A 210 -7.95 0.53 13.48
CA ASP A 210 -9.07 -0.28 12.96
C ASP A 210 -9.57 -1.40 13.90
N PHE A 211 -8.69 -2.36 14.23
CA PHE A 211 -9.06 -3.58 14.95
C PHE A 211 -8.65 -3.58 16.44
N SER A 212 -8.22 -2.45 17.00
CA SER A 212 -7.78 -2.35 18.39
C SER A 212 -8.56 -1.29 19.18
N MET A 213 -9.15 -1.70 20.30
CA MET A 213 -9.82 -0.82 21.26
C MET A 213 -8.80 -0.02 22.09
N GLY A 214 -7.92 0.75 21.43
CA GLY A 214 -6.84 1.47 22.08
C GLY A 214 -6.33 2.67 21.29
N ILE A 215 -5.89 3.69 22.02
CA ILE A 215 -5.28 4.89 21.50
C ILE A 215 -3.82 4.59 21.14
N LEU A 216 -3.46 4.75 19.87
CA LEU A 216 -2.11 4.50 19.38
C LEU A 216 -1.17 5.67 19.69
N LYS A 217 -0.19 5.44 20.57
CA LYS A 217 1.03 6.25 20.62
C LYS A 217 2.06 5.63 19.68
N MET A 218 2.10 6.12 18.44
CA MET A 218 3.09 5.71 17.44
C MET A 218 4.52 6.01 17.92
N LYS A 219 5.43 5.07 17.66
CA LYS A 219 6.87 5.15 17.99
C LYS A 219 7.72 5.18 16.72
N ARG A 220 7.39 4.35 15.73
CA ARG A 220 8.08 4.25 14.44
C ARG A 220 7.03 4.12 13.34
N PHE A 221 7.25 4.80 12.23
CA PHE A 221 6.50 4.58 11.00
C PHE A 221 7.51 4.62 9.86
N TYR A 222 7.76 3.44 9.30
CA TYR A 222 8.78 3.17 8.31
C TYR A 222 8.13 2.51 7.10
N SER A 223 8.62 2.78 5.90
CA SER A 223 8.23 2.02 4.72
C SER A 223 9.31 2.01 3.66
N THR A 224 9.41 0.92 2.92
CA THR A 224 10.25 0.80 1.73
C THR A 224 9.39 0.66 0.48
N ILE A 225 9.93 1.13 -0.64
CA ILE A 225 9.53 0.72 -1.98
C ILE A 225 10.79 0.23 -2.69
N HIS A 226 10.74 -0.94 -3.28
CA HIS A 226 11.81 -1.57 -4.00
C HIS A 226 11.36 -1.96 -5.41
N VAL A 227 12.23 -1.73 -6.37
CA VAL A 227 12.10 -2.08 -7.78
C VAL A 227 13.44 -2.62 -8.21
N ASP A 228 13.49 -3.79 -8.83
CA ASP A 228 14.76 -4.37 -9.32
C ASP A 228 15.15 -3.87 -10.72
N GLY A 229 14.21 -3.30 -11.47
CA GLY A 229 14.40 -2.86 -12.86
C GLY A 229 14.22 -3.99 -13.89
N VAL A 230 13.63 -5.11 -13.46
CA VAL A 230 13.23 -6.26 -14.28
C VAL A 230 11.71 -6.45 -14.14
N ASP A 231 11.23 -7.33 -13.27
CA ASP A 231 9.80 -7.65 -13.12
C ASP A 231 9.24 -7.39 -11.70
N ARG A 232 10.11 -7.17 -10.71
CA ARG A 232 9.72 -7.13 -9.31
C ARG A 232 9.47 -5.72 -8.79
N PHE A 233 8.22 -5.48 -8.40
CA PHE A 233 7.84 -4.36 -7.52
C PHE A 233 7.43 -4.89 -6.13
N GLU A 234 8.01 -4.30 -5.09
CA GLU A 234 7.63 -4.60 -3.70
C GLU A 234 7.56 -3.32 -2.87
N SER A 235 6.50 -3.16 -2.08
CA SER A 235 6.42 -2.14 -1.04
C SER A 235 6.08 -2.78 0.30
N PHE A 236 6.71 -2.27 1.35
CA PHE A 236 6.52 -2.71 2.72
C PHE A 236 6.37 -1.51 3.64
N THR A 237 5.48 -1.59 4.63
CA THR A 237 5.25 -0.58 5.65
C THR A 237 5.20 -1.22 7.03
N GLU A 238 5.98 -0.69 7.96
CA GLU A 238 6.00 -1.08 9.37
C GLU A 238 5.63 0.12 10.27
N ILE A 239 4.67 -0.10 11.15
CA ILE A 239 4.27 0.88 12.18
C ILE A 239 4.37 0.22 13.54
N ASP A 240 5.27 0.73 14.38
CA ASP A 240 5.38 0.34 15.79
C ASP A 240 4.77 1.41 16.69
N GLY A 241 4.13 0.99 17.77
CA GLY A 241 3.63 1.89 18.79
C GLY A 241 3.24 1.20 20.09
N LYS A 242 2.58 1.98 20.94
CA LYS A 242 1.99 1.53 22.20
C LYS A 242 0.51 1.86 22.20
N LEU A 243 -0.34 0.87 22.43
CA LEU A 243 -1.77 1.07 22.61
C LEU A 243 -2.09 1.35 24.07
N ARG A 244 -3.02 2.27 24.31
CA ARG A 244 -3.59 2.59 25.62
C ARG A 244 -5.11 2.35 25.59
N PRO A 245 -5.70 1.59 26.52
CA PRO A 245 -7.16 1.45 26.55
C PRO A 245 -7.85 2.81 26.77
N PRO A 246 -9.02 3.07 26.17
CA PRO A 246 -9.68 4.38 26.21
C PRO A 246 -10.34 4.73 27.55
N THR A 247 -10.57 3.76 28.44
CA THR A 247 -11.18 3.96 29.75
C THR A 247 -10.27 3.50 30.89
N GLU A 248 -10.25 4.27 31.99
CA GLU A 248 -9.58 3.95 33.26
C GLU A 248 -10.28 2.81 34.04
N SER A 249 -10.60 1.70 33.37
CA SER A 249 -11.07 0.51 34.05
C SER A 249 -9.95 -0.03 34.95
N LYS A 250 -10.19 -0.07 36.26
CA LYS A 250 -9.19 -0.30 37.32
C LYS A 250 -8.49 -1.67 37.30
N ILE A 251 -8.71 -2.49 36.28
CA ILE A 251 -8.30 -3.91 36.22
C ILE A 251 -7.21 -4.17 35.16
N SER A 252 -6.90 -3.23 34.24
CA SER A 252 -5.68 -3.34 33.42
C SER A 252 -5.17 -1.99 32.86
N LEU A 253 -4.33 -1.31 33.65
CA LEU A 253 -3.40 -0.26 33.20
C LEU A 253 -2.25 -0.83 32.31
N LYS A 254 -2.54 -1.85 31.49
CA LYS A 254 -1.55 -2.55 30.68
C LYS A 254 -1.37 -1.82 29.36
N ILE A 255 -0.24 -1.14 29.24
CA ILE A 255 0.24 -0.66 27.93
C ILE A 255 0.56 -1.91 27.10
N LEU A 256 0.00 -1.95 25.88
CA LEU A 256 0.28 -3.02 24.92
C LEU A 256 1.25 -2.50 23.87
N THR A 257 2.22 -3.31 23.46
CA THR A 257 2.98 -3.05 22.25
C THR A 257 2.15 -3.44 21.04
N PHE A 258 2.24 -2.62 19.99
CA PHE A 258 1.55 -2.82 18.72
C PHE A 258 2.55 -2.68 17.60
N THR A 259 2.55 -3.65 16.70
CA THR A 259 3.26 -3.61 15.41
C THR A 259 2.27 -3.94 14.31
N SER A 260 2.26 -3.12 13.25
CA SER A 260 1.54 -3.35 12.01
C SER A 260 2.55 -3.50 10.90
N GLN A 261 2.44 -4.54 10.09
CA GLN A 261 3.26 -4.79 8.92
C GLN A 261 2.35 -5.00 7.71
N LEU A 262 2.49 -4.16 6.68
CA LEU A 262 1.78 -4.29 5.41
C LEU A 262 2.82 -4.52 4.31
N ARG A 263 2.61 -5.56 3.50
CA ARG A 263 3.39 -5.87 2.31
C ARG A 263 2.47 -5.87 1.09
N LEU A 264 2.93 -5.25 0.01
CA LEU A 264 2.31 -5.25 -1.31
C LEU A 264 3.39 -5.66 -2.31
N SER A 265 3.17 -6.70 -3.10
CA SER A 265 4.07 -7.10 -4.20
C SER A 265 3.28 -7.26 -5.49
N LEU A 266 3.87 -6.82 -6.60
CA LEU A 266 3.38 -7.18 -7.94
C LEU A 266 3.58 -8.68 -8.14
N ASP A 267 2.59 -9.34 -8.74
CA ASP A 267 2.54 -10.78 -8.99
C ASP A 267 2.60 -11.06 -10.50
N SER A 268 1.73 -10.41 -11.28
CA SER A 268 1.70 -10.51 -12.75
C SER A 268 1.17 -9.24 -13.41
N ILE A 269 1.44 -9.10 -14.72
CA ILE A 269 0.78 -8.14 -15.61
C ILE A 269 0.26 -8.94 -16.82
N GLU A 270 -1.06 -9.03 -16.94
CA GLU A 270 -1.76 -9.89 -17.91
C GLU A 270 -2.67 -9.05 -18.83
N PRO A 271 -3.03 -9.55 -20.03
CA PRO A 271 -4.06 -8.92 -20.85
C PRO A 271 -5.42 -9.02 -20.15
N ALA A 272 -6.12 -7.90 -19.98
CA ALA A 272 -7.45 -7.90 -19.40
C ALA A 272 -8.46 -8.58 -20.34
N GLN A 273 -9.30 -9.45 -19.78
CA GLN A 273 -10.20 -10.32 -20.55
C GLN A 273 -11.52 -9.65 -20.96
N ASP A 274 -11.85 -8.52 -20.35
CA ASP A 274 -13.13 -7.82 -20.47
C ASP A 274 -12.95 -6.30 -20.51
N PRO A 275 -13.92 -5.53 -21.04
CA PRO A 275 -13.90 -4.07 -21.00
C PRO A 275 -13.70 -3.53 -19.58
N LEU A 276 -13.06 -2.36 -19.44
CA LEU A 276 -12.86 -1.75 -18.13
C LEU A 276 -14.22 -1.51 -17.45
N PRO A 277 -14.46 -2.01 -16.23
CA PRO A 277 -15.71 -1.78 -15.53
C PRO A 277 -15.90 -0.29 -15.20
N SER A 278 -17.16 0.16 -15.17
CA SER A 278 -17.51 1.49 -14.70
C SER A 278 -17.90 1.44 -13.22
N VAL A 279 -17.36 2.35 -12.40
CA VAL A 279 -17.90 2.64 -11.07
C VAL A 279 -19.00 3.69 -11.27
N PRO A 280 -20.30 3.35 -11.15
CA PRO A 280 -21.39 4.25 -11.52
C PRO A 280 -21.61 5.36 -10.50
N TYR A 281 -21.23 5.11 -9.24
CA TYR A 281 -21.29 6.03 -8.12
C TYR A 281 -20.19 5.67 -7.12
N GLY A 282 -19.58 6.68 -6.49
CA GLY A 282 -18.59 6.45 -5.46
C GLY A 282 -18.28 7.71 -4.67
N GLU A 283 -17.88 7.53 -3.41
CA GLU A 283 -17.52 8.62 -2.51
C GLU A 283 -16.03 8.91 -2.63
N VAL A 284 -15.67 10.20 -2.68
CA VAL A 284 -14.27 10.64 -2.72
C VAL A 284 -13.71 10.65 -1.30
N ILE A 285 -12.67 9.86 -1.08
CA ILE A 285 -12.11 9.54 0.23
C ILE A 285 -10.62 9.92 0.26
N ASP A 286 -10.21 10.71 1.25
CA ASP A 286 -8.79 10.99 1.52
C ASP A 286 -8.08 9.77 2.14
N LEU A 287 -6.77 9.68 1.91
CA LEU A 287 -5.88 8.70 2.52
C LEU A 287 -5.80 8.81 4.04
N ASN A 288 -6.00 10.01 4.60
CA ASN A 288 -5.97 10.20 6.05
C ASN A 288 -7.16 9.50 6.72
N THR A 289 -6.85 8.67 7.71
CA THR A 289 -7.82 7.90 8.49
C THR A 289 -8.42 8.73 9.64
N ASN A 290 -8.56 10.06 9.50
CA ASN A 290 -8.99 10.93 10.60
C ASN A 290 -10.45 10.69 10.99
N ASN A 291 -10.66 9.68 11.82
CA ASN A 291 -11.93 9.26 12.36
C ASN A 291 -12.32 10.16 13.55
N ASP A 292 -12.58 11.44 13.28
CA ASP A 292 -13.53 12.24 14.09
C ASP A 292 -14.98 11.84 13.71
N VAL A 293 -15.24 10.53 13.67
CA VAL A 293 -16.59 9.96 13.61
C VAL A 293 -17.08 9.89 15.06
N PRO A 294 -18.21 10.54 15.42
CA PRO A 294 -18.71 10.49 16.79
C PRO A 294 -19.11 9.06 17.15
N ILE A 295 -18.69 8.62 18.34
CA ILE A 295 -19.08 7.32 18.91
C ILE A 295 -20.55 7.40 19.35
N ASN A 296 -21.45 7.32 18.37
CA ASN A 296 -22.90 7.22 18.55
C ASN A 296 -23.41 5.94 17.88
N ILE A 297 -22.85 4.80 18.29
CA ILE A 297 -23.54 3.52 18.22
C ILE A 297 -23.52 2.94 19.63
N ILE A 298 -24.47 3.42 20.43
CA ILE A 298 -25.01 2.71 21.58
C ILE A 298 -26.41 2.29 21.15
N ASP A 299 -26.63 0.99 21.08
CA ASP A 299 -27.89 0.28 21.37
C ASP A 299 -27.51 -1.12 21.85
#